data_AF-A0A940ISK5-F1
#
_entry.id   AF-A0A940ISK5-F1
#
_cell.length_a   1.000
_cell.length_b   1.000
_cell.length_c   1.000
_cell.angle_alpha   90.00
_cell.angle_beta   90.00
_cell.angle_gamma   90.00
#
_symmetry.space_group_name_H-M   'P 1'
#
loop_
_entity.id
_entity.type
_entity.pdbx_description
1 polymer ?
#
loop_
_entity_poly.entity_id
_entity_poly.type
_entity_poly.pdbx_seq_one_letter_code
_entity_poly.pdbx_strand_id
1 'polypeptide(L)'
;MSDEAALTQIMIDTTEVWPLIGRDFQARMTEEPEVETNVVPFKTKPAAPEDAGGTIWSQVQTILHGRDPELWSSWFQHLNEVERAGGCVTLIAPSRFMADYIAQKWSARLLAAYSRVDPEVRTLRIDATE
;
A
#
# COMPACT_ATOMS: atom_id res chain seq x y z
N MET A 1 -23.37 26.43 -23.34
CA MET A 1 -22.11 26.69 -24.08
C MET A 1 -21.35 27.91 -23.55
N SER A 2 -21.76 28.56 -22.44
CA SER A 2 -21.09 29.77 -21.92
C SER A 2 -20.08 29.51 -20.80
N ASP A 3 -20.18 28.39 -20.08
CA ASP A 3 -19.29 28.08 -18.95
C ASP A 3 -17.83 27.83 -19.35
N GLU A 4 -17.59 27.19 -20.50
CA GLU A 4 -16.23 26.85 -20.94
C GLU A 4 -15.40 28.11 -21.24
N ALA A 5 -16.01 29.10 -21.89
CA ALA A 5 -15.37 30.38 -22.18
C ALA A 5 -15.09 31.22 -20.93
N ALA A 6 -15.96 31.12 -19.90
CA ALA A 6 -15.76 31.82 -18.64
C ALA A 6 -14.54 31.28 -17.88
N LEU A 7 -14.36 29.96 -17.87
CA LEU A 7 -13.21 29.32 -17.22
C LEU A 7 -11.89 29.70 -17.90
N THR A 8 -11.83 29.70 -19.23
CA THR A 8 -10.65 30.15 -19.98
C THR A 8 -10.28 31.60 -19.65
N GLN A 9 -11.28 32.47 -19.52
CA GLN A 9 -11.03 33.88 -19.24
C GLN A 9 -10.50 34.11 -17.82
N ILE A 10 -11.00 33.37 -16.83
CA ILE A 10 -10.48 33.39 -15.46
C ILE A 10 -9.03 32.90 -15.45
N MET A 11 -8.69 31.86 -16.20
CA MET A 11 -7.31 31.37 -16.28
C MET A 11 -6.37 32.45 -16.82
N ILE A 12 -6.75 33.14 -17.90
CA ILE A 12 -5.96 34.22 -18.50
C ILE A 12 -5.72 35.38 -17.52
N ASP A 13 -6.77 35.84 -16.84
CA ASP A 13 -6.71 36.96 -15.89
C ASP A 13 -5.74 36.70 -14.73
N THR A 14 -5.65 35.44 -14.29
CA THR A 14 -4.78 35.08 -13.17
C THR A 14 -3.31 34.84 -13.56
N THR A 15 -2.97 34.79 -14.85
CA THR A 15 -1.59 34.49 -15.31
C THR A 15 -0.56 35.49 -14.78
N GLU A 16 -0.94 36.76 -14.62
CA GLU A 16 -0.05 37.84 -14.18
C GLU A 16 0.41 37.69 -12.73
N VAL A 17 -0.38 37.00 -11.89
CA VAL A 17 -0.05 36.81 -10.47
C VAL A 17 0.65 35.48 -10.17
N TRP A 18 0.72 34.54 -11.12
CA TRP A 18 1.42 33.26 -10.96
C TRP A 18 2.91 33.39 -10.60
N PRO A 19 3.69 34.35 -11.14
CA PRO A 19 5.09 34.54 -10.75
C PRO A 19 5.29 34.86 -9.26
N LEU A 20 4.26 35.42 -8.60
CA LEU A 20 4.29 35.75 -7.18
C LEU A 20 4.15 34.49 -6.30
N ILE A 21 3.51 33.43 -6.80
CA ILE A 21 3.37 32.13 -6.13
C ILE A 21 4.68 31.35 -6.25
N GLY A 22 5.33 31.43 -7.41
CA GLY A 22 6.65 30.87 -7.66
C GLY A 22 6.83 30.40 -9.11
N ARG A 23 8.08 30.40 -9.57
CA ARG A 23 8.42 30.02 -10.96
C ARG A 23 8.05 28.57 -11.30
N ASP A 24 8.02 27.67 -10.31
CA ASP A 24 7.57 26.27 -10.49
C ASP A 24 6.09 26.18 -10.86
N PHE A 25 5.24 26.97 -10.19
CA PHE A 25 3.80 26.99 -10.46
C PHE A 25 3.48 27.53 -11.85
N GLN A 26 4.16 28.63 -12.24
CA GLN A 26 4.03 29.19 -13.58
C GLN A 26 4.46 28.18 -14.66
N ALA A 27 5.57 27.47 -14.45
CA ALA A 27 6.03 26.44 -15.37
C ALA A 27 4.99 25.32 -15.53
N ARG A 28 4.46 24.80 -14.41
CA ARG A 28 3.43 23.75 -14.41
C ARG A 28 2.11 24.15 -15.06
N MET A 29 1.69 25.41 -14.94
CA MET A 29 0.46 25.91 -15.54
C MET A 29 0.60 26.22 -17.04
N THR A 30 1.83 26.36 -17.54
CA THR A 30 2.12 26.65 -18.95
C THR A 30 2.50 25.40 -19.73
N GLU A 31 3.03 24.38 -19.04
CA GLU A 31 3.38 23.10 -19.63
C GLU A 31 2.11 22.27 -19.85
N GLU A 32 1.87 21.89 -21.12
CA GLU A 32 0.78 20.98 -21.47
C GLU A 32 1.02 19.64 -20.77
N PRO A 33 0.04 19.09 -20.03
CA PRO A 33 0.27 17.87 -19.28
C PRO A 33 0.58 16.74 -20.26
N GLU A 34 1.82 16.24 -20.22
CA GLU A 34 2.09 14.92 -20.74
C GLU A 34 1.12 13.97 -20.03
N VAL A 35 0.35 13.21 -20.80
CA VAL A 35 -0.60 12.24 -20.25
C VAL A 35 0.23 11.14 -19.59
N GLU A 36 0.66 11.36 -18.35
CA GLU A 36 1.30 10.34 -17.53
C GLU A 36 0.27 9.24 -17.33
N THR A 37 0.36 8.22 -18.19
CA THR A 37 -0.46 7.01 -18.17
C THR A 37 0.06 6.10 -17.05
N ASN A 38 0.22 6.64 -15.84
CA ASN A 38 0.48 5.85 -14.65
C ASN A 38 -0.84 5.37 -14.03
N VAL A 39 -1.78 4.95 -14.89
CA VAL A 39 -2.98 4.25 -14.49
C VAL A 39 -2.57 2.81 -14.18
N VAL A 40 -2.29 2.51 -12.91
CA VAL A 40 -2.18 1.12 -12.47
C VAL A 40 -3.56 0.49 -12.70
N PRO A 41 -3.70 -0.49 -13.60
CA PRO A 41 -5.00 -1.13 -13.82
C PRO A 41 -5.44 -1.76 -12.50
N PHE A 42 -6.71 -1.55 -12.12
CA PHE A 42 -7.33 -2.24 -11.00
C PHE A 42 -7.15 -3.75 -11.20
N LYS A 43 -6.23 -4.35 -10.45
CA LYS A 43 -5.97 -5.78 -10.56
C LYS A 43 -7.21 -6.53 -10.08
N THR A 44 -7.72 -7.38 -10.96
CA THR A 44 -8.72 -8.41 -10.67
C THR A 44 -8.39 -9.08 -9.33
N LYS A 45 -9.44 -9.28 -8.53
CA LYS A 45 -9.46 -9.89 -7.19
C LYS A 45 -8.26 -10.84 -7.01
N PRO A 46 -7.34 -10.54 -6.06
CA PRO A 46 -6.13 -11.32 -5.90
C PRO A 46 -6.50 -12.78 -5.67
N ALA A 47 -5.90 -13.67 -6.45
CA ALA A 47 -6.07 -15.11 -6.34
C ALA A 47 -5.76 -15.55 -4.90
N ALA A 48 -6.47 -16.58 -4.42
CA ALA A 48 -6.18 -17.15 -3.11
C ALA A 48 -4.69 -17.54 -3.04
N PRO A 49 -4.03 -17.35 -1.89
CA PRO A 49 -2.64 -17.76 -1.73
C PRO A 49 -2.49 -19.23 -2.14
N GLU A 50 -1.58 -19.48 -3.08
CA GLU A 50 -1.17 -20.84 -3.42
C GLU A 50 -0.57 -21.51 -2.19
N ASP A 51 -1.00 -22.74 -1.91
CA ASP A 51 -0.58 -23.54 -0.76
C ASP A 51 0.93 -23.80 -0.81
N ALA A 52 1.73 -22.82 -0.37
CA ALA A 52 3.14 -22.96 -0.08
C ALA A 52 3.29 -23.81 1.20
N GLY A 53 3.02 -25.11 1.08
CA GLY A 53 3.44 -26.13 2.03
C GLY A 53 2.60 -26.27 3.31
N GLY A 54 1.30 -25.94 3.29
CA GLY A 54 0.39 -26.22 4.42
C GLY A 54 0.83 -25.58 5.75
N THR A 55 1.60 -24.50 5.67
CA THR A 55 2.18 -23.83 6.83
C THR A 55 1.15 -22.94 7.52
N ILE A 56 1.39 -22.63 8.80
CA ILE A 56 0.52 -21.75 9.60
C ILE A 56 0.39 -20.37 8.93
N TRP A 57 1.44 -19.89 8.27
CA TRP A 57 1.39 -18.64 7.50
C TRP A 57 0.37 -18.65 6.37
N SER A 58 0.25 -19.72 5.57
CA SER A 58 -0.77 -19.82 4.51
C SER A 58 -2.19 -19.73 5.08
N GLN A 59 -2.44 -20.33 6.24
CA GLN A 59 -3.72 -20.23 6.95
C GLN A 59 -3.98 -18.79 7.45
N VAL A 60 -2.96 -18.14 8.01
CA VAL A 60 -3.03 -16.73 8.42
C VAL A 60 -3.31 -15.82 7.21
N GLN A 61 -2.64 -16.03 6.08
CA GLN A 61 -2.88 -15.31 4.83
C GLN A 61 -4.32 -15.49 4.34
N THR A 62 -4.88 -16.70 4.45
CA THR A 62 -6.28 -16.96 4.09
C THR A 62 -7.25 -16.17 4.97
N ILE A 63 -6.99 -16.08 6.27
CA ILE A 63 -7.80 -15.28 7.20
C ILE A 63 -7.67 -13.78 6.89
N LEU A 64 -6.47 -13.30 6.57
CA LEU A 64 -6.22 -11.90 6.24
C LEU A 64 -6.88 -11.51 4.91
N HIS A 65 -6.76 -12.35 3.88
CA HIS A 65 -7.41 -12.18 2.59
C HIS A 65 -8.92 -12.20 2.71
N GLY A 66 -9.48 -13.13 3.49
CA GLY A 66 -10.92 -13.23 3.72
C GLY A 66 -11.51 -12.02 4.47
N ARG A 67 -10.70 -11.29 5.24
CA ARG A 67 -11.14 -10.04 5.86
C ARG A 67 -11.03 -8.85 4.91
N ASP A 68 -9.87 -8.66 4.29
CA ASP A 68 -9.58 -7.52 3.41
C ASP A 68 -8.61 -7.96 2.29
N PRO A 69 -9.13 -8.37 1.12
CA PRO A 69 -8.30 -8.90 0.05
C PRO A 69 -7.41 -7.82 -0.58
N GLU A 70 -7.89 -6.58 -0.66
CA GLU A 70 -7.12 -5.45 -1.17
C GLU A 70 -5.90 -5.17 -0.29
N LEU A 71 -6.12 -5.01 1.03
CA LEU A 71 -5.05 -4.79 1.99
C LEU A 71 -4.02 -5.93 1.99
N TRP A 72 -4.51 -7.17 1.88
CA TRP A 72 -3.66 -8.35 1.76
C TRP A 72 -2.77 -8.27 0.51
N SER A 73 -3.33 -7.97 -0.66
CA SER A 73 -2.51 -7.86 -1.88
C SER A 73 -1.61 -6.62 -1.88
N SER A 74 -1.99 -5.51 -1.26
CA SER A 74 -1.10 -4.35 -1.26
C SER A 74 0.10 -4.54 -0.31
N TRP A 75 -0.09 -5.23 0.81
CA TRP A 75 0.90 -5.25 1.91
C TRP A 75 1.29 -6.66 2.33
N PHE A 76 0.33 -7.48 2.76
CA PHE A 76 0.64 -8.77 3.41
C PHE A 76 1.14 -9.85 2.44
N GLN A 77 0.77 -9.80 1.16
CA GLN A 77 1.24 -10.78 0.16
C GLN A 77 2.75 -10.71 -0.06
N HIS A 78 3.35 -9.54 0.20
CA HIS A 78 4.79 -9.32 0.03
C HIS A 78 5.59 -9.77 1.25
N LEU A 79 4.92 -10.14 2.36
CA LEU A 79 5.58 -10.62 3.56
C LEU A 79 5.84 -12.12 3.47
N ASN A 80 7.05 -12.51 3.86
CA ASN A 80 7.42 -13.91 3.96
C ASN A 80 7.72 -14.30 5.41
N GLU A 81 7.19 -15.45 5.87
CA GLU A 81 7.54 -16.00 7.17
C GLU A 81 8.90 -16.71 7.07
N VAL A 82 9.89 -16.22 7.83
CA VAL A 82 11.25 -16.79 7.82
C VAL A 82 11.56 -17.58 9.07
N GLU A 83 10.97 -17.20 10.20
CA GLU A 83 11.20 -17.87 11.47
C GLU A 83 9.95 -17.85 12.33
N ARG A 84 9.67 -18.98 12.95
CA ARG A 84 8.58 -19.15 13.90
C ARG A 84 9.02 -20.10 15.01
N ALA A 85 9.38 -19.54 16.16
CA ALA A 85 9.89 -20.30 17.29
C ALA A 85 9.53 -19.61 18.63
N GLY A 86 9.24 -20.40 19.66
CA GLY A 86 9.04 -19.90 21.02
C GLY A 86 7.88 -18.90 21.18
N GLY A 87 6.83 -19.02 20.37
CA GLY A 87 5.69 -18.08 20.38
C GLY A 87 5.99 -16.72 19.74
N CYS A 88 7.12 -16.57 19.06
CA CYS A 88 7.45 -15.40 18.24
C CYS A 88 7.45 -15.79 16.77
N VAL A 89 6.92 -14.90 15.92
CA VAL A 89 6.97 -15.02 14.48
C VAL A 89 7.73 -13.86 13.88
N THR A 90 8.65 -14.15 12.97
CA THR A 90 9.44 -13.18 12.23
C THR A 90 9.00 -13.20 10.77
N LEU A 91 8.48 -12.06 10.31
CA LEU A 91 8.09 -11.80 8.94
C LEU A 91 9.12 -10.88 8.28
N ILE A 92 9.45 -11.13 7.01
CA ILE A 92 10.33 -10.29 6.21
C ILE A 92 9.52 -9.56 5.15
N ALA A 93 9.64 -8.24 5.13
CA ALA A 93 9.12 -7.36 4.09
C ALA A 93 10.20 -7.07 3.04
N PRO A 94 9.81 -6.72 1.80
CA PRO A 94 10.76 -6.35 0.74
C PRO A 94 11.45 -5.01 0.97
N SER A 95 10.95 -4.17 1.88
CA SER A 95 11.50 -2.84 2.15
C SER A 95 11.33 -2.48 3.62
N ARG A 96 12.31 -1.76 4.17
CA ARG A 96 12.28 -1.26 5.56
C ARG A 96 11.13 -0.32 5.84
N PHE A 97 10.75 0.52 4.87
CA PHE A 97 9.55 1.36 5.00
C PHE A 97 8.28 0.53 5.16
N MET A 98 8.15 -0.53 4.36
CA MET A 98 7.01 -1.42 4.40
C MET A 98 6.96 -2.18 5.74
N ALA A 99 8.09 -2.70 6.20
CA ALA A 99 8.20 -3.36 7.50
C ALA A 99 7.71 -2.47 8.64
N ASP A 100 8.23 -1.24 8.71
CA ASP A 100 7.92 -0.27 9.76
C ASP A 100 6.46 0.16 9.71
N TYR A 101 5.93 0.45 8.52
CA TYR A 101 4.54 0.84 8.33
C TYR A 101 3.56 -0.28 8.75
N ILE A 102 3.85 -1.52 8.35
CA ILE A 102 3.05 -2.69 8.73
C ILE A 102 3.12 -2.92 10.24
N ALA A 103 4.31 -2.78 10.84
CA ALA A 103 4.49 -2.93 12.29
C ALA A 103 3.71 -1.87 13.07
N GLN A 104 3.68 -0.63 12.61
CA GLN A 104 2.95 0.44 13.28
C GLN A 104 1.43 0.33 13.10
N LYS A 105 0.95 0.01 11.89
CA LYS A 105 -0.49 0.06 11.58
C LYS A 105 -1.22 -1.25 11.78
N TRP A 106 -0.55 -2.39 11.58
CA TRP A 106 -1.20 -3.69 11.44
C TRP A 106 -0.60 -4.81 12.29
N SER A 107 0.35 -4.51 13.20
CA SER A 107 0.89 -5.48 14.16
C SER A 107 -0.19 -6.20 14.97
N ALA A 108 -1.12 -5.46 15.57
CA ALA A 108 -2.24 -6.04 16.32
C ALA A 108 -3.13 -6.94 15.46
N ARG A 109 -3.31 -6.60 14.19
CA ARG A 109 -4.16 -7.34 13.26
C ARG A 109 -3.49 -8.62 12.78
N LEU A 110 -2.19 -8.57 12.50
CA LEU A 110 -1.38 -9.74 12.19
C LEU A 110 -1.34 -10.71 13.37
N LEU A 111 -1.08 -10.20 14.58
CA LEU A 111 -1.06 -11.02 15.78
C LEU A 111 -2.41 -11.70 16.02
N ALA A 112 -3.53 -10.98 15.86
CA ALA A 112 -4.86 -11.57 15.99
C ALA A 112 -5.17 -12.64 14.93
N ALA A 113 -4.61 -12.52 13.72
CA ALA A 113 -4.73 -13.55 12.70
C ALA A 113 -3.88 -14.78 13.04
N TYR A 114 -2.66 -14.58 13.53
CA TYR A 114 -1.82 -15.67 14.05
C TYR A 114 -2.46 -16.40 15.22
N SER A 115 -2.96 -15.69 16.24
CA SER A 115 -3.59 -16.31 17.41
C SER A 115 -4.83 -17.15 17.09
N ARG A 116 -5.47 -16.94 15.92
CA ARG A 116 -6.58 -17.79 15.46
C ARG A 116 -6.12 -19.13 14.90
N VAL A 117 -4.93 -19.18 14.31
CA VAL A 117 -4.37 -20.41 13.76
C VAL A 117 -3.54 -21.11 14.83
N ASP A 118 -2.81 -20.34 15.63
CA ASP A 118 -1.95 -20.84 16.68
C ASP A 118 -1.92 -19.90 17.90
N PRO A 119 -2.52 -20.31 19.03
CA PRO A 119 -2.59 -19.49 20.24
C PRO A 119 -1.27 -19.38 21.00
N GLU A 120 -0.22 -20.14 20.63
CA GLU A 120 1.10 -20.02 21.25
C GLU A 120 1.85 -18.80 20.73
N VAL A 121 1.48 -18.28 19.55
CA VAL A 121 2.04 -17.03 19.00
C VAL A 121 1.53 -15.83 19.80
N ARG A 122 2.46 -15.18 20.50
CA ARG A 122 2.21 -13.98 21.33
C ARG A 122 2.96 -12.75 20.83
N THR A 123 4.02 -12.96 20.06
CA THR A 123 4.89 -11.87 19.59
C THR A 123 5.03 -11.95 18.07
N LEU A 124 4.96 -10.79 17.43
CA LEU A 124 5.17 -10.63 16.00
C LEU A 124 6.29 -9.61 15.77
N ARG A 125 7.31 -10.01 15.00
CA ARG A 125 8.40 -9.18 14.54
C ARG A 125 8.32 -9.07 13.02
N ILE A 126 8.42 -7.86 12.52
CA ILE A 126 8.49 -7.59 11.08
C ILE A 126 9.84 -6.94 10.84
N ASP A 127 10.64 -7.56 9.98
CA ASP A 127 11.95 -7.12 9.57
C ASP A 127 11.96 -6.93 8.04
N ALA A 128 13.04 -6.43 7.47
CA ALA A 128 13.15 -6.16 6.03
C ALA A 128 14.28 -6.99 5.44
N THR A 129 14.11 -7.42 4.18
CA THR A 129 15.24 -7.99 3.44
C THR A 129 16.27 -6.88 3.26
N GLU A 130 17.52 -7.16 3.65
CA GLU A 130 18.66 -6.23 3.54
C GLU A 130 18.89 -5.75 2.09
#